data_AF-A0A962IRV5-F1
#
_entry.id   AF-A0A962IRV5-F1
#
_cell.length_a   1.000
_cell.length_b   1.000
_cell.length_c   1.000
_cell.angle_alpha   90.00
_cell.angle_beta   90.00
_cell.angle_gamma   90.00
#
_symmetry.space_group_name_H-M   'P 1'
#
loop_
_entity.id
_entity.type
_entity.pdbx_description
1 polymer ?
#
loop_
_entity_poly.entity_id
_entity_poly.type
_entity_poly.pdbx_seq_one_letter_code
_entity_poly.pdbx_strand_id
1 'polypeptide(L)' 'GTLSPNPAFLRNTLHTWLVKDVRQVASINNTSTEQTEVELVPVDEIERMLVSGEIDHALVVATLWRALHHLRQG' A
#
# COMPACT_ATOMS: atom_id res chain seq x y z
N GLY A 1 2.61 -7.75 6.65
CA GLY A 1 3.17 -9.00 6.10
C GLY A 1 4.47 -8.72 5.38
N THR A 2 5.01 -9.72 4.69
CA THR A 2 6.33 -9.65 4.06
C THR A 2 6.26 -10.09 2.59
N LEU A 3 6.97 -9.37 1.72
CA LEU A 3 7.11 -9.65 0.30
C LEU A 3 8.58 -9.55 -0.13
N SER A 4 8.99 -10.38 -1.07
CA SER A 4 10.30 -10.29 -1.73
C SER A 4 10.13 -9.51 -3.04
N PRO A 5 10.79 -8.34 -3.21
CA PRO A 5 10.60 -7.48 -4.39
C PRO A 5 10.88 -8.18 -5.72
N ASN A 6 12.02 -8.85 -5.81
CA ASN A 6 12.37 -9.69 -6.94
C ASN A 6 13.33 -10.81 -6.48
N PRO A 7 12.81 -12.00 -6.12
CA PRO A 7 13.62 -13.08 -5.57
C PRO A 7 14.75 -13.57 -6.49
N ALA A 8 14.67 -13.31 -7.79
CA ALA A 8 15.66 -13.80 -8.75
C ALA A 8 17.04 -13.16 -8.56
N PHE A 9 17.09 -11.92 -8.04
CA PHE A 9 18.37 -11.20 -7.86
C PHE A 9 18.39 -10.22 -6.69
N LEU A 10 17.25 -9.92 -6.06
CA LEU A 10 17.18 -9.09 -4.87
C LEU A 10 17.07 -9.95 -3.62
N ARG A 11 17.88 -9.61 -2.61
CA ARG A 11 17.84 -10.23 -1.27
C ARG A 11 17.13 -9.37 -0.23
N ASN A 12 16.69 -8.17 -0.60
CA ASN A 12 15.97 -7.30 0.31
C ASN A 12 14.54 -7.82 0.54
N THR A 13 13.97 -7.39 1.64
CA THR A 13 12.64 -7.78 2.07
C THR A 13 11.80 -6.52 2.23
N LEU A 14 10.60 -6.52 1.63
CA LEU A 14 9.62 -5.47 1.83
C LEU A 14 8.66 -5.90 2.95
N HIS A 15 8.56 -5.07 3.97
CA HIS A 15 7.64 -5.26 5.08
C HIS A 15 6.46 -4.30 4.92
N THR A 16 5.25 -4.79 5.19
CA THR A 16 4.01 -4.00 5.14
C THR A 16 3.28 -4.07 6.46
N TRP A 17 2.74 -2.94 6.90
CA TRP A 17 1.85 -2.83 8.04
C TRP A 17 0.48 -2.28 7.61
N LEU A 18 -0.58 -2.83 8.19
CA LEU A 18 -1.95 -2.32 8.08
C LEU A 18 -2.32 -1.75 9.46
N VAL A 19 -2.50 -0.44 9.54
CA VAL A 19 -2.83 0.25 10.79
C VAL A 19 -4.28 0.74 10.69
N LYS A 20 -5.07 0.44 11.72
CA LYS A 20 -6.49 0.83 11.83
C LYS A 20 -6.65 1.88 12.92
N ASP A 21 -7.81 2.53 12.94
CA ASP A 21 -8.19 3.51 13.98
C ASP A 21 -7.18 4.66 14.12
N VAL A 22 -6.60 5.08 12.98
CA VAL A 22 -5.65 6.18 12.92
C VAL A 22 -6.37 7.52 12.87
N ARG A 23 -5.69 8.55 13.38
CA ARG A 23 -6.10 9.94 13.23
C ARG A 23 -4.94 10.75 12.70
N GLN A 24 -5.23 11.73 11.84
CA GLN A 24 -4.21 12.66 11.37
C GLN A 24 -3.80 13.58 12.52
N VAL A 25 -2.51 13.58 12.87
CA VAL A 25 -1.94 14.43 13.95
C VAL A 25 -1.01 15.52 13.43
N ALA A 26 -0.64 15.47 12.15
CA ALA A 26 0.22 16.44 11.48
C ALA A 26 0.00 16.40 9.96
N SER A 27 0.41 17.48 9.27
CA SER A 27 0.52 17.48 7.80
C SER A 27 1.73 16.66 7.34
N ILE A 28 1.74 16.28 6.06
CA ILE A 28 2.93 15.65 5.47
C ILE A 28 4.12 16.60 5.54
N ASN A 29 5.30 16.04 5.81
CA ASN A 29 6.55 16.80 5.91
C ASN A 29 7.53 16.28 4.84
N ASN A 30 7.33 16.74 3.61
CA ASN A 30 8.17 16.39 2.46
C ASN A 30 9.58 16.99 2.61
N THR A 31 10.57 16.37 1.97
CA THR A 31 11.95 16.87 1.92
C THR A 31 12.24 17.57 0.59
N SER A 32 13.41 18.18 0.42
CA SER A 32 13.76 18.85 -0.85
C SER A 32 13.84 17.88 -2.04
N THR A 33 14.04 16.58 -1.79
CA THR A 33 14.25 15.56 -2.83
C THR A 33 13.10 14.57 -2.96
N GLU A 34 12.14 14.59 -2.04
CA GLU A 34 11.01 13.67 -2.02
C GLU A 34 9.73 14.44 -1.76
N GLN A 35 8.80 14.34 -2.72
CA GLN A 35 7.51 14.98 -2.68
C GLN A 35 6.44 13.91 -2.83
N THR A 36 5.60 13.78 -1.80
CA THR A 36 4.46 12.86 -1.80
C THR A 36 3.20 13.62 -1.39
N GLU A 37 2.05 13.07 -1.78
CA GLU A 37 0.74 13.60 -1.44
C GLU A 37 -0.09 12.51 -0.77
N VAL A 38 -1.01 12.92 0.11
CA VAL A 38 -1.93 11.99 0.77
C VAL A 38 -3.25 12.05 0.03
N GLU A 39 -3.64 10.93 -0.57
CA GLU A 39 -4.96 10.73 -1.14
C GLU A 39 -5.78 9.80 -0.24
N LEU A 40 -6.99 10.23 0.12
CA LEU A 40 -7.94 9.41 0.87
C LEU A 40 -8.88 8.73 -0.12
N VAL A 41 -8.79 7.41 -0.21
CA VAL A 41 -9.64 6.59 -1.08
C VAL A 41 -10.53 5.70 -0.23
N PRO A 42 -11.84 5.58 -0.54
CA PRO A 42 -12.69 4.60 0.09
C PRO A 42 -12.17 3.18 -0.11
N VAL A 43 -12.19 2.35 0.93
CA VAL A 43 -11.61 0.99 0.90
C VAL A 43 -12.26 0.10 -0.17
N ASP A 44 -13.55 0.30 -0.43
CA ASP A 44 -14.34 -0.41 -1.44
C ASP A 44 -13.97 -0.04 -2.89
N GLU A 45 -13.28 1.08 -3.12
CA GLU A 45 -12.78 1.45 -4.45
C GLU A 45 -11.44 0.81 -4.81
N ILE A 46 -10.70 0.32 -3.82
CA ILE A 46 -9.34 -0.23 -4.02
C ILE A 46 -9.35 -1.39 -5.02
N GLU A 47 -10.36 -2.28 -5.00
CA GLU A 47 -10.45 -3.36 -5.98
C GLU A 47 -10.66 -2.85 -7.40
N ARG A 48 -11.48 -1.82 -7.58
CA ARG A 48 -11.68 -1.18 -8.89
C ARG A 48 -10.36 -0.64 -9.42
N MET A 49 -9.60 0.08 -8.59
CA MET A 49 -8.31 0.67 -8.97
C MET A 49 -7.24 -0.38 -9.30
N LEU A 50 -7.24 -1.51 -8.58
CA LEU A 50 -6.35 -2.64 -8.86
C LEU A 50 -6.69 -3.32 -10.19
N VAL A 51 -7.98 -3.49 -10.49
CA VAL A 51 -8.45 -4.15 -11.72
C VAL A 51 -8.33 -3.24 -12.94
N SER A 52 -8.55 -1.93 -12.78
CA SER A 52 -8.41 -0.94 -13.86
C SER A 52 -6.94 -0.72 -14.27
N GLY A 53 -5.99 -1.08 -13.42
CA GLY A 53 -4.57 -0.78 -13.61
C GLY A 53 -4.18 0.64 -13.18
N GLU A 54 -5.07 1.36 -12.50
CA GLU A 54 -4.73 2.64 -11.85
C GLU A 54 -3.69 2.43 -10.75
N ILE A 55 -3.75 1.28 -10.07
CA ILE A 55 -2.68 0.77 -9.21
C ILE A 55 -2.10 -0.49 -9.85
N ASP A 56 -0.93 -0.37 -10.46
CA ASP A 56 -0.30 -1.45 -11.25
C ASP A 56 1.06 -1.93 -10.72
N HIS A 57 1.66 -1.21 -9.77
CA HIS A 57 2.97 -1.59 -9.22
C HIS A 57 2.87 -2.90 -8.43
N ALA A 58 3.54 -3.95 -8.92
CA ALA A 58 3.37 -5.34 -8.46
C ALA A 58 3.39 -5.54 -6.93
N LEU A 59 4.30 -4.86 -6.21
CA LEU A 59 4.40 -4.98 -4.75
C LEU A 59 3.25 -4.29 -4.01
N VAL A 60 2.73 -3.20 -4.58
CA VAL A 60 1.57 -2.47 -4.05
C VAL A 60 0.32 -3.31 -4.30
N VAL A 61 0.16 -3.84 -5.52
CA VAL A 61 -0.93 -4.75 -5.91
C VAL A 61 -0.99 -5.96 -4.97
N ALA A 62 0.12 -6.71 -4.82
CA ALA A 62 0.17 -7.88 -3.95
C ALA A 62 -0.12 -7.54 -2.48
N THR A 63 0.30 -6.35 -2.04
CA THR A 63 0.06 -5.86 -0.68
C THR A 63 -1.42 -5.54 -0.44
N LEU A 64 -2.05 -4.78 -1.33
CA LEU A 64 -3.44 -4.35 -1.19
C LEU A 64 -4.40 -5.53 -1.29
N TRP A 65 -4.14 -6.51 -2.17
CA TRP A 65 -4.94 -7.74 -2.21
C TRP A 65 -4.90 -8.52 -0.89
N ARG A 66 -3.72 -8.63 -0.25
CA ARG A 66 -3.60 -9.24 1.08
C ARG A 66 -4.32 -8.43 2.15
N ALA A 67 -4.25 -7.10 2.09
CA ALA A 67 -4.93 -6.22 3.04
C ALA A 67 -6.46 -6.35 2.92
N LEU A 68 -7.01 -6.31 1.70
CA LEU A 68 -8.44 -6.51 1.44
C LEU A 68 -8.92 -7.88 1.92
N HIS A 69 -8.13 -8.94 1.69
CA HIS A 69 -8.44 -10.25 2.24
C HIS A 69 -8.53 -10.21 3.77
N HIS A 70 -7.58 -9.58 4.46
CA HIS A 70 -7.61 -9.46 5.92
C HIS A 70 -8.81 -8.63 6.43
N LEU A 71 -9.16 -7.53 5.75
CA LEU A 71 -10.28 -6.67 6.13
C LEU A 71 -11.65 -7.35 5.96
N ARG A 72 -11.76 -8.36 5.09
CA ARG A 72 -13.00 -9.13 4.90
C ARG A 72 -13.21 -10.24 5.93
N GLN A 73 -12.16 -10.61 6.67
CA GLN A 73 -12.18 -11.71 7.62
C GLN A 73 -12.37 -11.25 9.07
N GLY A 74 -12.44 -9.94 9.32
CA GLY A 74 -12.62 -9.35 10.66
C GLY A 74 -13.81 -8.41 10.69
#